data_AF-A0A969QG04-F1
#
_entry.id   AF-A0A969QG04-F1
#
_cell.length_a   1.000
_cell.length_b   1.000
_cell.length_c   1.000
_cell.angle_alpha   90.00
_cell.angle_beta   90.00
_cell.angle_gamma   90.00
#
_symmetry.space_group_name_H-M   'P 1'
#
loop_
_entity.id
_entity.type
_entity.pdbx_description
1 polymer ?
#
loop_
_entity_poly.entity_id
_entity_poly.type
_entity_poly.pdbx_seq_one_letter_code
_entity_poly.pdbx_strand_id
1 'polypeptide(L)'
;MDRHPIYLVTGPCGSGKTTWIHQQLTSNEPSAYICLGADATPIDLTYITATCTHVKPISASAAWTQLAEIQPLYVEIAPQLDLASLQLSVDIESCQRIAIVPKGLIESEYHDWATQTLISEVTEKHVLLTASPRFGLTGEVLDPASLNVFGMN
;
A
#
# COMPACT_ATOMS: atom_id res chain seq x y z
N MET A 1 2.32 25.94 -10.33
CA MET A 1 2.13 24.56 -10.79
C MET A 1 1.54 23.82 -9.63
N ASP A 2 0.38 23.20 -9.83
CA ASP A 2 -0.25 22.39 -8.79
C ASP A 2 0.54 21.10 -8.61
N ARG A 3 0.75 20.69 -7.36
CA ARG A 3 1.44 19.44 -7.02
C ARG A 3 0.62 18.25 -7.55
N HIS A 4 1.27 17.23 -8.07
CA HIS A 4 0.61 15.96 -8.39
C HIS A 4 0.06 15.29 -7.12
N PRO A 5 -0.98 14.45 -7.25
CA PRO A 5 -1.59 13.79 -6.10
C PRO A 5 -0.62 12.82 -5.41
N ILE A 6 -0.73 12.77 -4.08
CA ILE A 6 -0.09 11.77 -3.24
C ILE A 6 -1.20 10.88 -2.68
N TYR A 7 -1.15 9.59 -2.99
CA TYR A 7 -2.06 8.57 -2.51
C TYR A 7 -1.40 7.81 -1.38
N LEU A 8 -1.95 7.91 -0.18
CA LEU A 8 -1.52 7.15 0.98
C LEU A 8 -2.48 5.98 1.17
N VAL A 9 -2.00 4.76 0.96
CA VAL A 9 -2.83 3.56 0.90
C VAL A 9 -2.52 2.66 2.09
N THR A 10 -3.51 2.39 2.91
CA THR A 10 -3.40 1.56 4.12
C THR A 10 -4.51 0.50 4.18
N GLY A 11 -4.42 -0.39 5.16
CA GLY A 11 -5.33 -1.52 5.33
C GLY A 11 -4.60 -2.75 5.88
N PRO A 12 -5.34 -3.73 6.40
CA PRO A 12 -4.74 -4.90 7.03
C PRO A 12 -3.95 -5.75 6.02
N CYS A 13 -3.15 -6.69 6.53
CA CYS A 13 -2.43 -7.64 5.69
C CYS A 13 -3.41 -8.38 4.76
N GLY A 14 -3.07 -8.48 3.49
CA GLY A 14 -3.90 -9.14 2.47
C GLY A 14 -5.27 -8.53 2.17
N SER A 15 -5.48 -7.26 2.51
CA SER A 15 -6.67 -6.55 2.05
C SER A 15 -6.66 -6.22 0.55
N GLY A 16 -5.53 -6.37 -0.14
CA GLY A 16 -5.38 -6.07 -1.57
C GLY A 16 -4.82 -4.68 -1.89
N LYS A 17 -4.05 -4.08 -0.96
CA LYS A 17 -3.38 -2.77 -1.15
C LYS A 17 -2.51 -2.74 -2.40
N THR A 18 -1.51 -3.61 -2.48
CA THR A 18 -0.61 -3.76 -3.64
C THR A 18 -1.38 -3.94 -4.95
N THR A 19 -2.42 -4.77 -4.93
CA THR A 19 -3.28 -5.03 -6.11
C THR A 19 -3.99 -3.77 -6.58
N TRP A 20 -4.58 -3.00 -5.67
CA TRP A 20 -5.27 -1.76 -6.03
C TRP A 20 -4.30 -0.72 -6.59
N ILE A 21 -3.13 -0.56 -5.96
CA ILE A 21 -2.08 0.35 -6.45
C ILE A 21 -1.62 -0.07 -7.84
N HIS A 22 -1.34 -1.36 -8.05
CA HIS A 22 -0.98 -1.90 -9.36
C HIS A 22 -2.02 -1.56 -10.44
N GLN A 23 -3.32 -1.68 -10.12
CA GLN A 23 -4.39 -1.29 -11.05
C GLN A 23 -4.31 0.19 -11.44
N GLN A 24 -4.04 1.09 -10.50
CA GLN A 24 -3.86 2.52 -10.81
C GLN A 24 -2.65 2.79 -11.70
N LEU A 25 -1.58 2.00 -11.52
CA LEU A 25 -0.33 2.10 -12.28
C LEU A 25 -0.40 1.45 -13.67
N THR A 26 -1.48 0.75 -14.03
CA THR A 26 -1.59 0.11 -15.36
C THR A 26 -1.77 1.10 -16.53
N SER A 27 -2.02 2.38 -16.24
CA SER A 27 -2.23 3.43 -17.24
C SER A 27 -0.97 3.83 -18.05
N ASN A 28 0.21 3.29 -17.71
CA ASN A 28 1.52 3.64 -18.30
C ASN A 28 1.93 5.11 -18.15
N GLU A 29 1.26 5.89 -17.31
CA GLU A 29 1.67 7.24 -16.99
C GLU A 29 2.84 7.24 -16.00
N PRO A 30 3.85 8.12 -16.16
CA PRO A 30 4.95 8.25 -15.21
C PRO A 30 4.41 8.41 -13.79
N SER A 31 4.79 7.48 -12.93
CA SER A 31 4.30 7.40 -11.55
C SER A 31 5.41 6.92 -10.64
N ALA A 32 5.31 7.30 -9.37
CA ALA A 32 6.25 6.92 -8.34
C ALA A 32 5.58 5.99 -7.32
N TYR A 33 6.33 5.02 -6.81
CA TYR A 33 5.85 4.10 -5.79
C TYR A 33 6.87 3.93 -4.65
N ILE A 34 6.34 3.87 -3.44
CA ILE A 34 7.09 3.64 -2.20
C ILE A 34 6.27 2.73 -1.28
N CYS A 35 6.95 1.76 -0.67
CA CYS A 35 6.39 0.96 0.42
C CYS A 35 7.00 1.45 1.74
N LEU A 36 6.17 2.03 2.60
CA LEU A 36 6.55 2.64 3.87
C LEU A 36 6.38 1.62 5.01
N GLY A 37 7.44 1.42 5.79
CA GLY A 37 7.45 0.47 6.91
C GLY A 37 7.81 -0.97 6.53
N ALA A 38 8.23 -1.20 5.29
CA ALA A 38 8.73 -2.50 4.84
C ALA A 38 10.24 -2.67 5.09
N ASP A 39 10.66 -3.93 5.14
CA ASP A 39 12.06 -4.33 5.36
C ASP A 39 12.95 -4.02 4.13
N ALA A 40 14.23 -4.36 4.21
CA ALA A 40 15.26 -3.96 3.25
C ALA A 40 14.95 -4.29 1.77
N THR A 41 14.07 -5.26 1.48
CA THR A 41 13.62 -5.56 0.12
C THR A 41 12.13 -5.92 0.10
N PRO A 42 11.21 -4.95 0.02
CA PRO A 42 9.78 -5.25 0.07
C PRO A 42 9.37 -6.07 -1.14
N ILE A 43 8.70 -7.21 -0.92
CA ILE A 43 8.11 -8.02 -2.01
C ILE A 43 7.20 -7.15 -2.89
N ASP A 44 6.38 -6.28 -2.29
CA ASP A 44 5.47 -5.39 -3.01
C ASP A 44 6.21 -4.44 -3.96
N LEU A 45 7.32 -3.85 -3.53
CA LEU A 45 8.16 -2.99 -4.37
C LEU A 45 8.74 -3.75 -5.55
N THR A 46 9.19 -4.99 -5.31
CA THR A 46 9.73 -5.87 -6.34
C THR A 46 8.65 -6.25 -7.36
N TYR A 47 7.45 -6.59 -6.89
CA TYR A 47 6.30 -6.88 -7.74
C TYR A 47 5.93 -5.68 -8.62
N ILE A 48 5.69 -4.51 -8.02
CA ILE A 48 5.28 -3.30 -8.76
C ILE A 48 6.33 -2.89 -9.79
N THR A 49 7.62 -2.90 -9.44
CA THR A 49 8.68 -2.53 -10.39
C THR A 49 8.90 -3.55 -11.50
N ALA A 50 8.62 -4.84 -11.24
CA ALA A 50 8.68 -5.88 -12.26
C ALA A 50 7.50 -5.82 -13.24
N THR A 51 6.29 -5.46 -12.78
CA THR A 51 5.08 -5.46 -13.63
C THR A 51 4.74 -4.08 -14.21
N CYS A 52 5.19 -2.99 -13.58
CA CYS A 52 4.99 -1.62 -14.03
C CYS A 52 6.35 -0.95 -14.30
N THR A 53 6.96 -1.23 -15.46
CA THR A 53 8.33 -0.79 -15.79
C THR A 53 8.52 0.72 -15.93
N HIS A 54 7.42 1.48 -16.04
CA HIS A 54 7.42 2.94 -16.07
C HIS A 54 7.41 3.57 -14.67
N VAL A 55 7.29 2.75 -13.61
CA VAL A 55 7.23 3.22 -12.23
C VAL A 55 8.63 3.38 -11.67
N LYS A 56 8.88 4.54 -11.07
CA LYS A 56 10.15 4.81 -10.37
C LYS A 56 10.07 4.29 -8.94
N PRO A 57 10.89 3.30 -8.53
CA PRO A 57 10.99 2.90 -7.13
C PRO A 57 11.68 3.98 -6.31
N ILE A 58 11.21 4.16 -5.08
CA ILE A 58 11.77 5.13 -4.14
C ILE A 58 12.07 4.42 -2.82
N SER A 59 13.25 4.68 -2.26
CA SER A 59 13.57 4.18 -0.92
C SER A 59 12.83 4.99 0.14
N ALA A 60 12.43 4.33 1.23
CA ALA A 60 11.80 5.00 2.38
C ALA A 60 12.67 6.09 3.02
N SER A 61 13.99 6.02 2.82
CA SER A 61 14.98 7.01 3.30
C SER A 61 15.12 8.26 2.42
N ALA A 62 14.54 8.28 1.22
CA ALA A 62 14.62 9.43 0.33
C ALA A 62 13.58 10.50 0.71
N ALA A 63 13.89 11.77 0.48
CA ALA A 63 12.92 12.87 0.55
C ALA A 63 11.92 12.76 -0.62
N TRP A 64 10.98 11.83 -0.51
CA TRP A 64 10.07 11.44 -1.58
C TRP A 64 8.99 12.48 -1.89
N THR A 65 8.81 13.48 -1.02
CA THR A 65 7.79 14.52 -1.18
C THR A 65 8.03 15.42 -2.39
N GLN A 66 9.29 15.61 -2.81
CA GLN A 66 9.66 16.34 -4.02
C GLN A 66 9.23 15.62 -5.30
N LEU A 67 8.98 14.30 -5.25
CA LEU A 67 8.57 13.55 -6.44
C LEU A 67 7.13 13.84 -6.84
N ALA A 68 6.30 14.24 -5.87
CA ALA A 68 4.95 14.72 -6.13
C ALA A 68 4.92 16.05 -6.89
N GLU A 69 6.04 16.75 -7.04
CA GLU A 69 6.12 17.93 -7.91
C GLU A 69 6.21 17.56 -9.40
N ILE A 70 6.51 16.30 -9.71
CA ILE A 70 6.85 15.84 -11.07
C ILE A 70 5.84 14.80 -11.58
N GLN A 71 5.29 13.97 -10.70
CA GLN A 71 4.38 12.88 -11.06
C GLN A 71 3.56 12.40 -9.86
N PRO A 72 2.44 11.69 -10.09
CA PRO A 72 1.68 11.05 -9.01
C PRO A 72 2.55 10.11 -8.17
N LEU A 73 2.30 10.10 -6.86
CA LEU A 73 3.03 9.27 -5.90
C LEU A 73 2.05 8.34 -5.17
N TYR A 74 2.34 7.04 -5.21
CA TYR A 74 1.62 6.02 -4.47
C TYR A 74 2.48 5.54 -3.30
N VAL A 75 1.99 5.75 -2.08
CA VAL A 75 2.62 5.34 -0.83
C VAL A 75 1.80 4.21 -0.24
N GLU A 76 2.34 3.00 -0.30
CA GLU A 76 1.77 1.87 0.42
C GLU A 76 2.25 1.88 1.87
N ILE A 77 1.33 1.91 2.83
CA ILE A 77 1.64 1.92 4.25
C ILE A 77 1.50 0.50 4.78
N ALA A 78 2.58 -0.03 5.33
CA ALA A 78 2.60 -1.38 5.86
C ALA A 78 1.71 -1.50 7.11
N PRO A 79 1.00 -2.63 7.29
CA PRO A 79 -0.01 -2.79 8.35
C PRO A 79 0.55 -2.76 9.78
N GLN A 80 1.86 -2.95 9.95
CA GLN A 80 2.55 -2.86 11.24
C GLN A 80 2.81 -1.43 11.71
N LEU A 81 2.64 -0.42 10.85
CA LEU A 81 2.82 0.97 11.23
C LEU A 81 1.57 1.49 11.97
N ASP A 82 1.79 2.11 13.12
CA ASP A 82 0.75 2.82 13.86
C ASP A 82 0.35 4.09 13.11
N LEU A 83 -0.89 4.11 12.61
CA LEU A 83 -1.42 5.21 11.81
C LEU A 83 -1.62 6.50 12.61
N ALA A 84 -1.84 6.38 13.93
CA ALA A 84 -2.05 7.54 14.79
C ALA A 84 -0.74 8.29 15.07
N SER A 85 0.40 7.60 15.02
CA SER A 85 1.73 8.18 15.23
C SER A 85 2.54 8.34 13.94
N LEU A 86 1.95 8.05 12.78
CA LEU A 86 2.62 8.13 11.49
C LEU A 86 3.08 9.57 11.17
N GLN A 87 4.39 9.77 11.15
CA GLN A 87 4.99 11.04 10.76
C GLN A 87 5.44 10.99 9.30
N LEU A 88 4.87 11.86 8.47
CA LEU A 88 5.25 12.02 7.07
C LEU A 88 5.97 13.35 6.89
N SER A 89 6.88 13.41 5.92
CA SER A 89 7.54 14.66 5.53
C SER A 89 6.63 15.63 4.75
N VAL A 90 5.36 15.27 4.59
CA VAL A 90 4.31 16.04 3.91
C VAL A 90 3.12 16.19 4.86
N ASP A 91 2.42 17.31 4.72
CA ASP A 91 1.13 17.49 5.39
C ASP A 91 0.14 16.41 4.94
N ILE A 92 -0.27 15.58 5.89
CA ILE A 92 -1.15 14.44 5.64
C ILE A 92 -2.53 14.86 5.12
N GLU A 93 -3.00 16.06 5.50
CA GLU A 93 -4.28 16.61 5.03
C GLU A 93 -4.22 17.07 3.56
N SER A 94 -3.01 17.22 3.00
CA SER A 94 -2.82 17.48 1.57
C SER A 94 -2.79 16.21 0.71
N CYS A 95 -2.97 15.03 1.31
CA CYS A 95 -2.87 13.74 0.65
C CYS A 95 -4.23 13.04 0.55
N GLN A 96 -4.38 12.17 -0.44
CA GLN A 96 -5.54 11.29 -0.54
C GLN A 96 -5.31 10.06 0.33
N ARG A 97 -6.01 9.97 1.45
CA ARG A 97 -5.90 8.86 2.40
C ARG A 97 -6.92 7.78 2.07
N ILE A 98 -6.43 6.62 1.65
CA ILE A 98 -7.24 5.50 1.17
C ILE A 98 -7.01 4.31 2.10
N ALA A 99 -8.09 3.79 2.68
CA ALA A 99 -8.09 2.52 3.39
C ALA A 99 -8.74 1.44 2.53
N ILE A 100 -8.06 0.32 2.33
CA ILE A 100 -8.62 -0.88 1.70
C ILE A 100 -8.87 -1.90 2.80
N VAL A 101 -10.13 -2.19 3.07
CA VAL A 101 -10.56 -3.04 4.20
C VAL A 101 -11.37 -4.24 3.71
N PRO A 102 -11.25 -5.41 4.34
CA PRO A 102 -12.01 -6.59 3.96
C PRO A 102 -13.50 -6.41 4.24
N LYS A 103 -14.33 -7.11 3.46
CA LYS A 103 -15.78 -7.15 3.71
C LYS A 103 -16.05 -7.73 5.11
N GLY A 104 -16.78 -6.98 5.91
CA GLY A 104 -17.17 -7.36 7.28
C GLY A 104 -16.38 -6.64 8.37
N LEU A 105 -15.29 -5.93 8.05
CA LEU A 105 -14.64 -5.05 9.01
C LEU A 105 -15.48 -3.77 9.16
N ILE A 106 -16.10 -3.58 10.33
CA ILE A 106 -17.15 -2.55 10.51
C ILE A 106 -16.56 -1.26 11.09
N GLU A 107 -15.58 -1.34 12.00
CA GLU A 107 -14.96 -0.19 12.66
C GLU A 107 -13.51 -0.54 13.02
N SER A 108 -12.54 0.27 12.57
CA SER A 108 -11.11 0.05 12.82
C SER A 108 -10.33 1.34 12.62
N GLU A 109 -9.07 1.38 13.07
CA GLU A 109 -8.16 2.52 12.87
C GLU A 109 -8.09 2.98 11.40
N TYR A 110 -8.25 2.06 10.45
CA TYR A 110 -8.24 2.36 9.01
C TYR A 110 -9.43 3.23 8.59
N HIS A 111 -10.60 3.03 9.22
CA HIS A 111 -11.80 3.82 8.95
C HIS A 111 -11.64 5.25 9.49
N ASP A 112 -11.10 5.38 10.69
CA ASP A 112 -10.89 6.69 11.33
C ASP A 112 -9.78 7.49 10.64
N TRP A 113 -8.75 6.80 10.16
CA TRP A 113 -7.60 7.43 9.54
C TRP A 113 -7.83 7.82 8.08
N ALA A 114 -8.69 7.11 7.32
CA ALA A 114 -8.83 7.37 5.89
C ALA A 114 -9.90 8.42 5.55
N THR A 115 -9.66 9.17 4.46
CA THR A 115 -10.68 10.03 3.83
C THR A 115 -11.59 9.24 2.87
N GLN A 116 -11.10 8.10 2.39
CA GLN A 116 -11.83 7.20 1.52
C GLN A 116 -11.58 5.75 1.95
N THR A 117 -12.65 5.00 2.12
CA THR A 117 -12.59 3.56 2.41
C THR A 117 -13.10 2.77 1.22
N LEU A 118 -12.31 1.79 0.78
CA LEU A 118 -12.64 0.85 -0.28
C LEU A 118 -12.82 -0.54 0.33
N ILE A 119 -13.89 -1.21 -0.05
CA ILE A 119 -14.18 -2.57 0.41
C ILE A 119 -13.52 -3.57 -0.54
N SER A 120 -12.62 -4.37 0.01
CA SER A 120 -12.04 -5.52 -0.66
C SER A 120 -13.05 -6.66 -0.76
N GLU A 121 -13.02 -7.37 -1.88
CA GLU A 121 -13.79 -8.62 -2.04
C GLU A 121 -13.26 -9.74 -1.14
N VAL A 122 -12.04 -9.59 -0.61
CA VAL A 122 -11.48 -10.49 0.40
C VAL A 122 -12.28 -10.37 1.71
N THR A 123 -12.66 -11.51 2.28
CA THR A 123 -13.40 -11.56 3.55
C THR A 123 -12.46 -11.47 4.75
N GLU A 124 -12.95 -10.92 5.87
CA GLU A 124 -12.18 -10.74 7.11
C GLU A 124 -11.49 -12.02 7.60
N LYS A 125 -12.15 -13.18 7.45
CA LYS A 125 -11.60 -14.48 7.85
C LYS A 125 -10.31 -14.84 7.12
N HIS A 126 -10.16 -14.42 5.86
CA HIS A 126 -8.94 -14.67 5.09
C HIS A 126 -7.79 -13.75 5.53
N VAL A 127 -8.11 -12.51 5.92
CA VAL A 127 -7.16 -11.53 6.47
C VAL A 127 -6.64 -11.96 7.84
N LEU A 128 -7.50 -12.46 8.75
CA LEU A 128 -7.08 -12.93 10.07
C LEU A 128 -6.13 -14.15 10.02
N LEU A 129 -6.23 -14.98 8.98
CA LEU A 129 -5.33 -16.12 8.77
C LEU A 129 -3.94 -15.67 8.32
N THR A 130 -3.82 -14.55 7.61
CA THR A 130 -2.53 -13.95 7.21
C THR A 130 -2.01 -12.95 8.24
N ALA A 131 -2.87 -12.44 9.13
CA ALA A 131 -2.54 -11.46 10.16
C ALA A 131 -2.19 -12.07 11.54
N SER A 132 -1.94 -13.38 11.65
CA SER A 132 -1.68 -14.04 12.95
C SER A 132 -0.54 -13.35 13.71
N PRO A 133 -0.81 -12.69 14.85
CA PRO A 133 0.20 -11.91 15.55
C PRO A 133 0.90 -12.79 16.60
N ARG A 134 2.23 -12.71 16.67
CA ARG A 134 3.11 -13.24 17.74
C ARG A 134 3.56 -14.72 17.64
N PHE A 135 3.95 -15.19 16.48
CA PHE A 135 5.06 -16.14 16.44
C PHE A 135 6.28 -15.41 15.87
N GLY A 136 7.39 -15.43 16.60
CA GLY A 136 8.64 -14.75 16.24
C GLY A 136 9.26 -15.31 14.97
N LEU A 137 8.64 -15.01 13.83
CA LEU A 137 9.19 -15.24 12.50
C LEU A 137 9.55 -13.86 11.95
N THR A 138 10.84 -13.58 11.91
CA THR A 138 11.46 -12.45 11.22
C THR A 138 11.40 -12.62 9.70
N GLY A 139 10.28 -13.13 9.19
CA GLY A 139 10.09 -13.49 7.79
C GLY A 139 8.81 -12.86 7.27
N GLU A 140 8.89 -12.26 6.10
CA GLU A 140 7.76 -11.68 5.37
C GLU A 140 6.62 -12.71 5.28
N VAL A 141 5.43 -12.34 5.74
CA VAL A 141 4.25 -13.19 5.65
C VAL A 141 3.74 -13.11 4.22
N LEU A 142 3.87 -14.21 3.48
CA LEU A 142 3.26 -14.35 2.17
C LEU A 142 1.73 -14.33 2.32
N ASP A 143 1.08 -13.31 1.76
CA ASP A 143 -0.36 -13.28 1.58
C ASP A 143 -0.74 -14.05 0.30
N PRO A 144 -1.52 -15.16 0.39
CA PRO A 144 -1.99 -15.89 -0.77
C PRO A 144 -2.90 -15.06 -1.69
N ALA A 145 -3.53 -13.98 -1.21
CA ALA A 145 -4.33 -13.10 -2.07
C ALA A 145 -3.44 -12.24 -3.00
N SER A 146 -2.18 -11.97 -2.64
CA SER A 146 -1.17 -11.38 -3.52
C SER A 146 -0.62 -12.34 -4.58
N LEU A 147 -0.88 -13.65 -4.47
CA LEU A 147 -0.33 -14.70 -5.33
C LEU A 147 -1.25 -15.15 -6.46
N ASN A 148 -2.34 -14.45 -6.78
CA ASN A 148 -3.21 -14.86 -7.88
C ASN A 148 -2.61 -14.48 -9.25
N VAL A 149 -1.55 -15.19 -9.65
CA VAL A 149 -0.86 -15.04 -10.94
C VAL A 149 -0.54 -16.42 -11.53
N PHE A 150 -1.19 -16.70 -12.67
CA PHE A 150 -1.00 -17.76 -13.68
C PHE A 150 -1.28 -19.24 -13.32
N GLY A 151 -2.54 -19.62 -13.47
CA GLY A 151 -2.87 -20.93 -14.04
C GLY A 151 -2.62 -20.87 -15.56
N MET A 152 -1.63 -21.62 -16.03
CA MET A 152 -1.36 -21.85 -17.45
C MET A 152 -2.58 -22.50 -18.11
N ASN A 153 -2.96 -21.99 -19.29
CA ASN A 153 -3.72 -22.74 -20.28
C ASN A 153 -2.74 -23.29 -21.31
#